data_AF-A0A1T4KAZ2-F1
#
_entry.id   AF-A0A1T4KAZ2-F1
#
_cell.length_a   1.000
_cell.length_b   1.000
_cell.length_c   1.000
_cell.angle_alpha   90.00
_cell.angle_beta   90.00
_cell.angle_gamma   90.00
#
_symmetry.space_group_name_H-M   'P 1'
#
loop_
_entity.id
_entity.type
_entity.pdbx_description
1 polymer ?
#
loop_
_entity_poly.entity_id
_entity_poly.type
_entity_poly.pdbx_seq_one_letter_code
_entity_poly.pdbx_strand_id
1 'polypeptide(L)'
;MVDSGRVTATLRLAVGPLRIAHPITVPSAPVPAAAVVPALQQLVNAVVAAAEDQVVHKGQSISCRKGCGACCRQLVPVSRTEGERLLVLVDAMPAERRQVLKARFAAAEEKIREAGLADRAGRSDRELSSAYFALRVPCPFLEEESCSIHTERPLVCREYLVTSAAELCAGSAQADVTPVPVPKVSSAARGLQDETDDWFPLAMLLARGRRTPPHARRRTGPEWIQRFVARMTGH
;
A
#
# COMPACT_ATOMS: atom_id res chain seq x y z
N MET A 1 -26.78 5.28 26.09
CA MET A 1 -25.83 5.89 25.14
C MET A 1 -25.40 4.79 24.18
N VAL A 2 -26.00 4.76 22.99
CA VAL A 2 -25.87 3.67 22.01
C VAL A 2 -24.66 3.97 21.12
N ASP A 3 -23.64 3.12 21.18
CA ASP A 3 -22.37 3.32 20.48
C ASP A 3 -22.51 3.07 18.96
N SER A 4 -22.85 4.13 18.24
CA SER A 4 -22.21 4.65 17.01
C SER A 4 -21.64 3.66 15.96
N GLY A 5 -22.43 2.72 15.44
CA GLY A 5 -22.26 2.15 14.09
C GLY A 5 -20.91 1.50 13.76
N ARG A 6 -20.10 1.14 14.75
CA ARG A 6 -18.78 0.52 14.61
C ARG A 6 -18.68 -0.68 15.55
N VAL A 7 -17.89 -1.67 15.14
CA VAL A 7 -17.57 -2.86 15.93
C VAL A 7 -16.07 -2.88 16.17
N THR A 8 -15.68 -3.11 17.42
CA THR A 8 -14.28 -3.32 17.81
C THR A 8 -14.08 -4.76 18.23
N ALA A 9 -13.04 -5.41 17.72
CA ALA A 9 -12.62 -6.74 18.15
C ALA A 9 -11.08 -6.80 18.23
N THR A 10 -10.54 -7.65 19.09
CA THR A 10 -9.09 -7.90 19.10
C THR A 10 -8.76 -9.02 18.13
N LEU A 11 -8.09 -8.67 17.04
CA LEU A 11 -7.60 -9.64 16.07
C LEU A 11 -6.31 -10.26 16.60
N ARG A 12 -6.28 -11.60 16.65
CA ARG A 12 -5.10 -12.39 17.02
C ARG A 12 -4.62 -13.15 15.80
N LEU A 13 -3.42 -12.82 15.31
CA LEU A 13 -2.83 -13.41 14.13
C LEU A 13 -1.49 -14.07 14.45
N ALA A 14 -1.21 -15.17 13.76
CA ALA A 14 0.12 -15.72 13.62
C ALA A 14 0.55 -15.54 12.17
N VAL A 15 1.64 -14.79 11.93
CA VAL A 15 2.15 -14.55 10.58
C VAL A 15 3.65 -14.89 10.58
N GLY A 16 3.99 -16.07 10.06
CA GLY A 16 5.32 -16.64 10.24
C GLY A 16 5.69 -16.74 11.73
N PRO A 17 6.83 -16.19 12.18
CA PRO A 17 7.22 -16.19 13.59
C PRO A 17 6.50 -15.14 14.44
N LEU A 18 5.76 -14.22 13.81
CA LEU A 18 5.14 -13.08 14.50
C LEU A 18 3.81 -13.49 15.14
N ARG A 19 3.58 -13.03 16.36
CA ARG A 19 2.31 -13.15 17.08
C ARG A 19 1.77 -11.75 17.31
N ILE A 20 0.66 -11.42 16.68
CA ILE A 20 0.06 -10.09 16.71
C ILE A 20 -1.26 -10.16 17.46
N ALA A 21 -1.45 -9.26 18.43
CA ALA A 21 -2.73 -9.00 19.06
C ALA A 21 -3.04 -7.52 18.91
N HIS A 22 -4.01 -7.17 18.07
CA HIS A 22 -4.30 -5.77 17.76
C HIS A 22 -5.81 -5.50 17.78
N PRO A 23 -6.30 -4.49 18.52
CA PRO A 23 -7.69 -4.07 18.41
C PRO A 23 -7.95 -3.49 17.02
N ILE A 24 -9.03 -3.92 16.39
CA ILE A 24 -9.47 -3.43 15.09
C ILE A 24 -10.90 -2.92 15.18
N THR A 25 -11.11 -1.68 14.75
CA THR A 25 -12.42 -1.03 14.78
C THR A 25 -12.92 -0.73 13.37
N VAL A 26 -14.03 -1.36 12.99
CA VAL A 26 -14.58 -1.31 11.62
C VAL A 26 -16.06 -0.92 11.63
N PRO A 27 -16.63 -0.41 10.53
CA PRO A 27 -18.06 -0.13 10.43
C PRO A 27 -18.92 -1.39 10.67
N SER A 28 -20.03 -1.28 11.40
CA SER A 28 -21.00 -2.37 11.56
C SER A 28 -21.92 -2.51 10.34
N ALA A 29 -22.22 -1.40 9.66
CA ALA A 29 -23.08 -1.38 8.48
C ALA A 29 -22.38 -1.90 7.22
N PRO A 30 -23.14 -2.36 6.20
CA PRO A 30 -22.59 -2.73 4.91
C PRO A 30 -21.92 -1.54 4.18
N VAL A 31 -20.62 -1.66 3.92
CA VAL A 31 -19.78 -0.66 3.27
C VAL A 31 -18.95 -1.29 2.14
N PRO A 32 -18.46 -0.51 1.16
CA PRO A 32 -17.43 -0.96 0.22
C PRO A 32 -16.13 -1.33 0.93
N ALA A 33 -15.30 -2.21 0.34
CA ALA A 33 -14.01 -2.59 0.93
C ALA A 33 -13.09 -1.39 1.20
N ALA A 34 -13.16 -0.33 0.38
CA ALA A 34 -12.36 0.89 0.56
C ALA A 34 -12.57 1.55 1.94
N ALA A 35 -13.74 1.36 2.56
CA ALA A 35 -14.07 1.92 3.87
C ALA A 35 -13.34 1.24 5.04
N VAL A 36 -12.83 0.01 4.85
CA VAL A 36 -12.05 -0.69 5.88
C VAL A 36 -10.54 -0.56 5.70
N VAL A 37 -10.06 0.10 4.64
CA VAL A 37 -8.62 0.31 4.40
C VAL A 37 -7.90 0.93 5.60
N PRO A 38 -8.43 1.93 6.33
CA PRO A 38 -7.77 2.45 7.52
C PRO A 38 -7.55 1.38 8.61
N ALA A 39 -8.50 0.46 8.78
CA ALA A 39 -8.37 -0.65 9.72
C ALA A 39 -7.32 -1.67 9.25
N LEU A 40 -7.23 -1.92 7.94
CA LEU A 40 -6.17 -2.76 7.35
C LEU A 40 -4.79 -2.09 7.51
N GLN A 41 -4.68 -0.78 7.35
CA GLN A 41 -3.43 -0.04 7.57
C GLN A 41 -2.96 -0.17 9.02
N GLN A 42 -3.87 -0.09 10.01
CA GLN A 42 -3.54 -0.32 11.42
C GLN A 42 -3.04 -1.74 11.67
N LEU A 43 -3.71 -2.74 11.09
CA LEU A 43 -3.28 -4.13 11.18
C LEU A 43 -1.88 -4.36 10.57
N VAL A 44 -1.63 -3.82 9.38
CA VAL A 44 -0.31 -3.89 8.73
C VAL A 44 0.75 -3.18 9.57
N ASN A 45 0.44 -2.02 10.14
CA ASN A 45 1.38 -1.34 11.05
C ASN A 45 1.72 -2.20 12.27
N ALA A 46 0.76 -2.97 12.81
CA ALA A 46 1.03 -3.87 13.94
C ALA A 46 1.96 -5.04 13.52
N VAL A 47 1.79 -5.59 12.32
CA VAL A 47 2.69 -6.61 11.76
C VAL A 47 4.10 -6.02 11.55
N VAL A 48 4.18 -4.82 10.99
CA VAL A 48 5.45 -4.11 10.76
C VAL A 48 6.16 -3.82 12.08
N ALA A 49 5.46 -3.30 13.09
CA ALA A 49 6.03 -3.01 14.40
C ALA A 49 6.64 -4.27 15.04
N ALA A 50 5.94 -5.40 14.99
CA ALA A 50 6.48 -6.66 15.50
C ALA A 50 7.73 -7.14 14.74
N ALA A 51 7.82 -6.87 13.43
CA ALA A 51 9.02 -7.18 12.65
C ALA A 51 10.18 -6.22 12.97
N GLU A 52 9.89 -4.93 13.17
CA GLU A 52 10.86 -3.93 13.63
C GLU A 52 11.43 -4.32 14.99
N ASP A 53 10.58 -4.72 15.95
CA ASP A 53 11.00 -5.19 17.27
C ASP A 53 11.98 -6.37 17.17
N GLN A 54 11.70 -7.35 16.28
CA GLN A 54 12.62 -8.47 16.06
C GLN A 54 13.99 -8.05 15.51
N VAL A 55 14.03 -7.03 14.66
CA VAL A 55 15.28 -6.47 14.12
C VAL A 55 16.05 -5.73 15.22
N VAL A 56 15.36 -4.91 16.01
CA VAL A 56 15.95 -4.18 17.15
C VAL A 56 16.50 -5.15 18.20
N HIS A 57 15.77 -6.22 18.51
CA HIS A 57 16.24 -7.28 19.41
C HIS A 57 17.49 -8.00 18.91
N LYS A 58 17.76 -8.00 17.60
CA LYS A 58 18.99 -8.53 17.00
C LYS A 58 20.13 -7.49 16.95
N GLY A 59 19.95 -6.33 17.56
CA GLY A 59 20.95 -5.25 17.59
C GLY A 59 21.06 -4.48 16.26
N GLN A 60 20.09 -4.62 15.37
CA GLN A 60 20.05 -3.91 14.09
C GLN A 60 19.13 -2.69 14.18
N SER A 61 19.37 -1.69 13.32
CA SER A 61 18.55 -0.48 13.23
C SER A 61 17.85 -0.37 11.88
N ILE A 62 16.63 0.17 11.88
CA ILE A 62 15.91 0.53 10.66
C ILE A 62 16.49 1.82 10.07
N SER A 63 16.85 1.79 8.78
CA SER A 63 17.44 2.97 8.11
C SER A 63 16.41 3.94 7.57
N CYS A 64 15.18 3.48 7.36
CA CYS A 64 14.07 4.26 6.81
C CYS A 64 13.65 5.37 7.78
N ARG A 65 13.59 6.61 7.28
CA ARG A 65 13.26 7.81 8.06
C ARG A 65 12.52 8.84 7.19
N LYS A 66 11.91 9.86 7.80
CA LYS A 66 11.39 11.01 7.05
C LYS A 66 12.53 11.61 6.20
N GLY A 67 12.25 11.91 4.93
CA GLY A 67 13.27 12.34 3.95
C GLY A 67 13.98 11.18 3.21
N CYS A 68 13.66 9.91 3.50
CA CYS A 68 14.23 8.74 2.82
C CYS A 68 13.37 8.33 1.59
N GLY A 69 13.27 9.19 0.59
CA GLY A 69 12.42 9.02 -0.61
C GLY A 69 12.96 8.08 -1.68
N ALA A 70 14.08 7.38 -1.44
CA ALA A 70 14.75 6.53 -2.43
C ALA A 70 13.81 5.44 -3.01
N CYS A 71 13.08 4.73 -2.14
CA CYS A 71 12.14 3.68 -2.58
C CYS A 71 10.86 4.24 -3.23
N CYS A 72 10.57 5.53 -3.08
CA CYS A 72 9.39 6.18 -3.68
C CYS A 72 9.51 6.39 -5.20
N ARG A 73 10.48 5.75 -5.85
CA ARG A 73 10.62 5.64 -7.32
C ARG A 73 10.47 4.19 -7.80
N GLN A 74 10.22 3.25 -6.88
CA GLN A 74 9.92 1.86 -7.21
C GLN A 74 8.46 1.69 -7.63
N LEU A 75 8.15 0.54 -8.24
CA LEU A 75 6.78 0.13 -8.50
C LEU A 75 6.03 -0.12 -7.19
N VAL A 76 4.99 0.68 -6.93
CA VAL A 76 4.08 0.47 -5.81
C VAL A 76 2.80 -0.19 -6.32
N PRO A 77 2.60 -1.50 -6.13
CA PRO A 77 1.36 -2.16 -6.52
C PRO A 77 0.23 -1.78 -5.56
N VAL A 78 -0.84 -1.21 -6.10
CA VAL A 78 -2.01 -0.76 -5.34
C VAL A 78 -3.22 -1.60 -5.76
N SER A 79 -3.91 -2.19 -4.78
CA SER A 79 -5.16 -2.90 -5.04
C SER A 79 -6.26 -1.94 -5.49
N ARG A 80 -7.29 -2.44 -6.17
CA ARG A 80 -8.50 -1.66 -6.45
C ARG A 80 -9.06 -0.99 -5.18
N THR A 81 -9.12 -1.74 -4.09
CA THR A 81 -9.63 -1.28 -2.78
C THR A 81 -8.86 -0.08 -2.24
N GLU A 82 -7.53 -0.13 -2.26
CA GLU A 82 -6.67 0.99 -1.85
C GLU A 82 -6.77 2.16 -2.83
N GLY A 83 -6.87 1.88 -4.13
CA GLY A 83 -7.07 2.88 -5.16
C GLY A 83 -8.33 3.72 -4.95
N GLU A 84 -9.46 3.06 -4.68
CA GLU A 84 -10.73 3.74 -4.35
C GLU A 84 -10.57 4.66 -3.12
N ARG A 85 -9.87 4.21 -2.08
CA ARG A 85 -9.58 5.03 -0.89
C ARG A 85 -8.68 6.23 -1.22
N LEU A 86 -7.64 6.03 -2.01
CA LEU A 86 -6.72 7.10 -2.39
C LEU A 86 -7.37 8.15 -3.30
N LEU A 87 -8.30 7.75 -4.18
CA LEU A 87 -9.09 8.69 -4.98
C LEU A 87 -9.94 9.59 -4.09
N VAL A 88 -10.66 9.01 -3.11
CA VAL A 88 -11.42 9.79 -2.11
C VAL A 88 -10.51 10.75 -1.34
N LEU A 89 -9.31 10.29 -0.95
CA LEU A 89 -8.33 11.14 -0.29
C LEU A 89 -7.92 12.33 -1.16
N VAL A 90 -7.58 12.08 -2.43
CA VAL A 90 -7.21 13.15 -3.38
C VAL A 90 -8.38 14.11 -3.59
N ASP A 91 -9.59 13.61 -3.79
CA ASP A 91 -10.77 14.43 -4.05
C ASP A 91 -11.13 15.34 -2.86
N ALA A 92 -10.84 14.91 -1.64
CA ALA A 92 -11.05 15.69 -0.42
C ALA A 92 -9.99 16.80 -0.20
N MET A 93 -8.89 16.83 -0.97
CA MET A 93 -7.85 17.86 -0.82
C MET A 93 -8.29 19.23 -1.38
N PRO A 94 -7.68 20.34 -0.91
CA PRO A 94 -7.87 21.67 -1.49
C PRO A 94 -7.66 21.70 -3.01
N ALA A 95 -8.35 22.60 -3.71
CA ALA A 95 -8.33 22.64 -5.17
C ALA A 95 -6.92 22.81 -5.74
N GLU A 96 -6.13 23.71 -5.16
CA GLU A 96 -4.74 23.99 -5.53
C GLU A 96 -3.88 22.73 -5.37
N ARG A 97 -4.06 22.04 -4.24
CA ARG A 97 -3.36 20.79 -3.95
C ARG A 97 -3.71 19.68 -4.95
N ARG A 98 -4.99 19.55 -5.29
CA ARG A 98 -5.45 18.59 -6.30
C ARG A 98 -4.86 18.88 -7.67
N GLN A 99 -4.74 20.15 -8.08
CA GLN A 99 -4.14 20.50 -9.37
C GLN A 99 -2.66 20.11 -9.43
N VAL A 100 -1.89 20.38 -8.37
CA VAL A 100 -0.49 19.94 -8.28
C VAL A 100 -0.38 18.42 -8.41
N LEU A 101 -1.20 17.66 -7.68
CA LEU A 101 -1.19 16.21 -7.76
C LEU A 101 -1.60 15.72 -9.15
N LYS A 102 -2.66 16.28 -9.75
CA LYS A 102 -3.10 15.94 -11.12
C LYS A 102 -1.97 16.10 -12.14
N ALA A 103 -1.23 17.21 -12.08
CA ALA A 103 -0.08 17.44 -12.96
C ALA A 103 1.02 16.38 -12.75
N ARG A 104 1.35 16.04 -11.50
CA ARG A 104 2.34 14.99 -11.21
C ARG A 104 1.91 13.61 -11.68
N PHE A 105 0.64 13.25 -11.47
CA PHE A 105 0.07 12.00 -11.97
C PHE A 105 0.09 11.94 -13.49
N ALA A 106 -0.26 13.02 -14.18
CA ALA A 106 -0.21 13.09 -15.64
C ALA A 106 1.22 12.90 -16.18
N ALA A 107 2.21 13.57 -15.57
CA ALA A 107 3.61 13.43 -15.96
C ALA A 107 4.16 12.01 -15.71
N ALA A 108 3.74 11.37 -14.61
CA ALA A 108 4.12 9.99 -14.32
C ALA A 108 3.46 9.00 -15.30
N GLU A 109 2.16 9.18 -15.56
CA GLU A 109 1.38 8.38 -16.52
C GLU A 109 1.99 8.42 -17.91
N GLU A 110 2.43 9.60 -18.38
CA GLU A 110 3.05 9.75 -19.69
C GLU A 110 4.34 8.95 -19.81
N LYS A 111 5.28 9.15 -18.87
CA LYS A 111 6.56 8.42 -18.87
C LYS A 111 6.38 6.90 -18.79
N ILE A 112 5.39 6.45 -18.02
CA ILE A 112 5.05 5.03 -17.90
C ILE A 112 4.52 4.47 -19.22
N ARG A 113 3.67 5.23 -19.93
CA ARG A 113 3.11 4.83 -21.22
C ARG A 113 4.16 4.81 -22.32
N GLU A 114 4.99 5.84 -22.41
CA GLU A 114 6.09 5.92 -23.37
C GLU A 114 7.06 4.73 -23.22
N ALA A 115 7.29 4.29 -21.99
CA ALA A 115 8.08 3.10 -21.69
C ALA A 115 7.34 1.76 -21.91
N GLY A 116 6.08 1.79 -22.32
CA GLY A 116 5.25 0.61 -22.50
C GLY A 116 4.99 -0.16 -21.21
N LEU A 117 5.00 0.50 -20.04
CA LEU A 117 4.82 -0.09 -18.71
C LEU A 117 3.42 0.11 -18.11
N ALA A 118 2.47 0.61 -18.90
CA ALA A 118 1.09 0.81 -18.48
C ALA A 118 0.27 -0.48 -18.40
N ASP A 119 0.64 -1.51 -19.19
CA ASP A 119 0.06 -2.84 -19.16
C ASP A 119 1.02 -3.85 -18.50
N ARG A 120 0.43 -4.78 -17.74
CA ARG A 120 1.11 -5.88 -17.06
C ARG A 120 1.11 -7.16 -17.90
N ALA A 121 0.28 -7.25 -18.94
CA ALA A 121 0.09 -8.46 -19.72
C ALA A 121 1.42 -9.05 -20.23
N GLY A 122 1.65 -10.33 -19.95
CA GLY A 122 2.83 -11.06 -20.40
C GLY A 122 4.13 -10.77 -19.65
N ARG A 123 4.10 -10.01 -18.54
CA ARG A 123 5.29 -9.73 -17.72
C ARG A 123 5.15 -10.25 -16.30
N SER A 124 6.25 -10.74 -15.74
CA SER A 124 6.32 -11.05 -14.31
C SER A 124 6.37 -9.76 -13.46
N ASP A 125 5.93 -9.86 -12.21
CA ASP A 125 6.01 -8.77 -11.22
C ASP A 125 7.46 -8.26 -11.07
N ARG A 126 8.46 -9.14 -11.19
CA ARG A 126 9.89 -8.79 -11.08
C ARG A 126 10.38 -7.97 -12.27
N GLU A 127 10.05 -8.38 -13.49
CA GLU A 127 10.41 -7.65 -14.71
C GLU A 127 9.79 -6.25 -14.68
N LEU A 128 8.50 -6.19 -14.34
CA LEU A 128 7.78 -4.92 -14.28
C LEU A 128 8.36 -4.01 -13.19
N SER A 129 8.65 -4.54 -12.00
CA SER A 129 9.25 -3.77 -10.90
C SER A 129 10.63 -3.20 -11.29
N SER A 130 11.46 -3.99 -11.96
CA SER A 130 12.79 -3.59 -12.39
C SER A 130 12.72 -2.49 -13.47
N ALA A 131 11.84 -2.66 -14.45
CA ALA A 131 11.63 -1.69 -15.52
C ALA A 131 11.07 -0.36 -14.99
N TYR A 132 10.09 -0.42 -14.07
CA TYR A 132 9.55 0.78 -13.40
C TYR A 132 10.63 1.55 -12.67
N PHE A 133 11.45 0.83 -11.90
CA PHE A 133 12.46 1.48 -11.09
C PHE A 133 13.55 2.14 -11.95
N ALA A 134 13.88 1.55 -13.11
CA ALA A 134 14.79 2.14 -14.08
C ALA A 134 14.29 3.49 -14.64
N LEU A 135 12.97 3.72 -14.70
CA LEU A 135 12.42 5.02 -15.15
C LEU A 135 12.67 6.17 -14.16
N ARG A 136 12.96 5.84 -12.89
CA ARG A 136 13.14 6.82 -11.80
C ARG A 136 11.98 7.82 -11.67
N VAL A 137 10.77 7.41 -12.09
CA VAL A 137 9.57 8.23 -11.96
C VAL A 137 9.22 8.33 -10.48
N PRO A 138 9.22 9.53 -9.88
CA PRO A 138 8.82 9.68 -8.49
C PRO A 138 7.34 9.39 -8.32
N CYS A 139 6.99 8.78 -7.20
CA CYS A 139 5.62 8.69 -6.71
C CYS A 139 4.99 10.10 -6.74
N PRO A 140 3.80 10.29 -7.31
CA PRO A 140 3.15 11.61 -7.38
C PRO A 140 2.92 12.28 -6.01
N PHE A 141 2.88 11.49 -4.93
CA PHE A 141 2.77 11.98 -3.55
C PHE A 141 4.12 12.30 -2.87
N LEU A 142 5.26 12.09 -3.54
CA LEU A 142 6.59 12.39 -3.01
C LEU A 142 6.88 13.89 -3.06
N GLU A 143 7.25 14.47 -1.91
CA GLU A 143 7.59 15.88 -1.76
C GLU A 143 8.78 16.03 -0.83
N GLU A 144 9.84 16.71 -1.26
CA GLU A 144 11.03 16.91 -0.43
C GLU A 144 11.54 15.56 0.15
N GLU A 145 11.56 14.53 -0.71
CA GLU A 145 11.91 13.15 -0.37
C GLU A 145 11.07 12.54 0.78
N SER A 146 9.87 13.08 1.03
CA SER A 146 8.91 12.65 2.05
C SER A 146 7.54 12.35 1.44
N CYS A 147 6.87 11.32 1.94
CA CYS A 147 5.52 10.99 1.49
C CYS A 147 4.50 11.97 2.06
N SER A 148 3.87 12.77 1.20
CA SER A 148 2.84 13.74 1.62
C SER A 148 1.56 13.10 2.17
N ILE A 149 1.36 11.79 1.92
CA ILE A 149 0.24 11.00 2.44
C ILE A 149 0.73 9.91 3.40
N HIS A 150 1.81 10.13 4.16
CA HIS A 150 2.46 9.08 4.96
C HIS A 150 1.49 8.28 5.85
N THR A 151 0.50 8.92 6.46
CA THR A 151 -0.52 8.27 7.29
C THR A 151 -1.47 7.39 6.48
N GLU A 152 -1.74 7.74 5.23
CA GLU A 152 -2.63 7.06 4.28
C GLU A 152 -1.85 6.21 3.25
N ARG A 153 -0.53 6.05 3.41
CA ARG A 153 0.31 5.32 2.45
C ARG A 153 -0.21 3.89 2.24
N PRO A 154 -0.09 3.35 1.00
CA PRO A 154 -0.52 1.99 0.69
C PRO A 154 0.06 0.95 1.64
N LEU A 155 -0.63 -0.19 1.77
CA LEU A 155 -0.23 -1.29 2.65
C LEU A 155 1.18 -1.78 2.31
N VAL A 156 1.48 -1.98 1.02
CA VAL A 156 2.80 -2.46 0.56
C VAL A 156 3.95 -1.49 0.92
N CYS A 157 3.68 -0.18 0.95
CA CYS A 157 4.68 0.82 1.34
C CYS A 157 5.05 0.76 2.83
N ARG A 158 4.19 0.19 3.67
CA ARG A 158 4.45 0.01 5.12
C ARG A 158 5.37 -1.17 5.37
N GLU A 159 5.31 -2.17 4.50
CA GLU A 159 6.04 -3.43 4.64
C GLU A 159 7.45 -3.40 4.03
N TYR A 160 7.84 -2.28 3.40
CA TYR A 160 9.17 -2.11 2.83
C TYR A 160 10.03 -1.26 3.75
N LEU A 161 10.92 -1.95 4.48
CA LEU A 161 11.90 -1.39 5.39
C LEU A 161 13.25 -2.06 5.15
N VAL A 162 14.35 -1.39 5.46
CA VAL A 162 15.71 -1.92 5.29
C VAL A 162 16.57 -1.61 6.52
N THR A 163 17.58 -2.45 6.75
CA THR A 163 18.64 -2.25 7.76
C THR A 163 19.97 -1.86 7.13
N SER A 164 20.14 -2.03 5.82
CA SER A 164 21.27 -1.50 5.05
C SER A 164 21.21 0.04 4.98
N ALA A 165 22.31 0.68 4.58
CA ALA A 165 22.32 2.13 4.33
C ALA A 165 21.18 2.54 3.37
N ALA A 166 20.46 3.62 3.70
CA ALA A 166 19.24 4.04 3.01
C ALA A 166 19.51 4.44 1.54
N GLU A 167 20.70 4.94 1.28
CA GLU A 167 21.17 5.42 -0.02
C GLU A 167 21.27 4.28 -1.04
N LEU A 168 21.48 3.05 -0.57
CA LEU A 168 21.53 1.85 -1.41
C LEU A 168 20.17 1.56 -2.07
N CYS A 169 19.06 1.97 -1.45
CA CYS A 169 17.71 1.79 -2.01
C CYS A 169 17.47 2.56 -3.31
N ALA A 170 18.33 3.52 -3.66
CA ALA A 170 18.26 4.28 -4.91
C ALA A 170 18.86 3.52 -6.11
N GLY A 171 19.66 2.48 -5.86
CA GLY A 171 20.33 1.70 -6.90
C GLY A 171 19.42 0.64 -7.53
N SER A 172 19.28 0.64 -8.86
CA SER A 172 18.41 -0.29 -9.60
C SER A 172 18.72 -1.77 -9.38
N ALA A 173 19.98 -2.11 -9.08
CA ALA A 173 20.41 -3.47 -8.84
C ALA A 173 19.92 -4.05 -7.50
N GLN A 174 19.64 -3.20 -6.50
CA GLN A 174 19.23 -3.58 -5.14
C GLN A 174 20.11 -4.67 -4.48
N ALA A 175 21.33 -4.89 -4.95
CA ALA A 175 22.17 -6.03 -4.56
C ALA A 175 22.63 -5.95 -3.09
N ASP A 176 22.90 -4.74 -2.60
CA ASP A 176 23.39 -4.50 -1.23
C ASP A 176 22.28 -4.07 -0.27
N VAL A 177 21.02 -4.10 -0.73
CA VAL A 177 19.88 -3.74 0.12
C VAL A 177 19.51 -4.94 0.99
N THR A 178 19.50 -4.70 2.31
CA THR A 178 19.08 -5.69 3.29
C THR A 178 17.66 -5.37 3.77
N PRO A 179 16.61 -5.97 3.19
CA PRO A 179 15.24 -5.73 3.62
C PRO A 179 14.95 -6.36 4.98
N VAL A 180 14.12 -5.69 5.77
CA VAL A 180 13.50 -6.28 6.96
C VAL A 180 12.56 -7.40 6.52
N PRO A 181 12.59 -8.57 7.16
CA PRO A 181 11.70 -9.68 6.83
C PRO A 181 10.28 -9.46 7.36
N VAL A 182 9.60 -8.42 6.86
CA VAL A 182 8.19 -8.17 7.15
C VAL A 182 7.32 -9.11 6.29
N PRO A 183 6.42 -9.90 6.90
CA PRO A 183 5.46 -10.69 6.14
C PRO A 183 4.60 -9.81 5.22
N LYS A 184 4.46 -10.21 3.95
CA LYS A 184 3.79 -9.42 2.91
C LYS A 184 2.27 -9.59 2.92
N VAL A 185 1.64 -9.20 4.02
CA VAL A 185 0.19 -9.36 4.23
C VAL A 185 -0.63 -8.36 3.42
N SER A 186 -0.01 -7.29 2.90
CA SER A 186 -0.60 -6.31 1.99
C SER A 186 -1.17 -6.94 0.71
N SER A 187 -0.61 -8.07 0.26
CA SER A 187 -1.11 -8.82 -0.90
C SER A 187 -2.55 -9.30 -0.70
N ALA A 188 -2.98 -9.55 0.54
CA ALA A 188 -4.34 -9.97 0.85
C ALA A 188 -5.41 -8.92 0.53
N ALA A 189 -5.02 -7.64 0.38
CA ALA A 189 -5.93 -6.58 -0.08
C ALA A 189 -6.23 -6.68 -1.59
N ARG A 190 -5.36 -7.33 -2.38
CA ARG A 190 -5.62 -7.60 -3.79
C ARG A 190 -6.81 -8.55 -3.89
N GLY A 191 -7.79 -8.24 -4.74
CA GLY A 191 -9.03 -9.02 -4.87
C GLY A 191 -9.95 -8.99 -3.65
N LEU A 192 -9.74 -8.10 -2.68
CA LEU A 192 -10.65 -8.01 -1.53
C LEU A 192 -12.08 -7.67 -1.99
N GLN A 193 -12.22 -6.76 -2.95
CA GLN A 193 -13.50 -6.27 -3.47
C GLN A 193 -14.19 -7.25 -4.44
N ASP A 194 -13.45 -7.77 -5.43
CA ASP A 194 -13.97 -8.48 -6.62
C ASP A 194 -13.33 -9.86 -6.85
N GLU A 195 -12.55 -10.38 -5.90
CA GLU A 195 -11.90 -11.72 -5.92
C GLU A 195 -10.82 -11.92 -6.98
N THR A 196 -10.79 -11.07 -8.00
CA THR A 196 -9.71 -10.99 -8.99
C THR A 196 -8.45 -10.40 -8.35
N ASP A 197 -7.31 -11.06 -8.53
CA ASP A 197 -6.02 -10.50 -8.13
C ASP A 197 -5.60 -9.35 -9.06
N ASP A 198 -6.28 -8.22 -8.91
CA ASP A 198 -6.06 -7.01 -9.69
C ASP A 198 -5.40 -5.92 -8.85
N TRP A 199 -4.26 -5.45 -9.36
CA TRP A 199 -3.50 -4.34 -8.82
C TRP A 199 -3.00 -3.48 -9.98
N PHE A 200 -2.67 -2.22 -9.69
CA PHE A 200 -2.08 -1.33 -10.68
C PHE A 200 -0.97 -0.48 -10.03
N PRO A 201 -0.01 0.02 -10.81
CA PRO A 201 1.03 0.94 -10.31
C PRO A 201 0.39 2.19 -9.69
N LEU A 202 0.78 2.57 -8.47
CA LEU A 202 0.23 3.77 -7.79
C LEU A 202 0.28 5.02 -8.68
N ALA A 203 1.36 5.19 -9.44
CA ALA A 203 1.54 6.31 -10.36
C ALA A 203 0.46 6.40 -11.46
N MET A 204 -0.31 5.33 -11.68
CA MET A 204 -1.44 5.26 -12.61
C MET A 204 -2.81 5.48 -11.93
N LEU A 205 -2.86 5.90 -10.66
CA LEU A 205 -4.09 6.04 -9.87
C LEU A 205 -5.18 6.86 -10.56
N LEU A 206 -4.87 8.07 -11.04
CA LEU A 206 -5.88 8.91 -11.69
C LEU A 206 -6.32 8.34 -13.04
N ALA A 207 -5.43 7.67 -13.77
CA ALA A 207 -5.78 6.96 -15.00
C ALA A 207 -6.75 5.81 -14.73
N ARG A 208 -6.52 5.06 -13.64
CA ARG A 208 -7.41 4.00 -13.19
C ARG A 208 -8.77 4.55 -12.75
N GLY A 209 -8.78 5.66 -12.01
CA GLY A 209 -10.00 6.32 -11.53
C GLY A 209 -10.91 6.87 -12.62
N ARG A 210 -10.39 7.12 -13.83
CA ARG A 210 -11.20 7.50 -15.00
C ARG A 210 -12.01 6.35 -15.59
N ARG A 211 -11.69 5.09 -15.25
CA ARG A 211 -12.45 3.93 -15.70
C ARG A 211 -13.68 3.77 -14.81
N THR A 212 -14.84 3.49 -15.38
CA THR A 212 -16.05 3.20 -14.60
C THR A 212 -15.77 2.02 -13.67
N PRO A 213 -15.82 2.23 -12.33
CA PRO A 213 -15.60 1.13 -11.42
C PRO A 213 -16.76 0.14 -11.55
N PRO A 214 -16.51 -1.19 -11.53
CA PRO A 214 -17.58 -2.16 -11.37
C PRO A 214 -18.36 -1.87 -10.08
N HIS A 215 -19.62 -2.27 -10.02
CA HIS A 215 -20.41 -2.09 -8.79
C HIS A 215 -19.66 -2.63 -7.56
N ALA A 216 -19.42 -1.76 -6.59
CA ALA A 216 -18.73 -2.11 -5.35
C ALA A 216 -19.60 -3.04 -4.52
N ARG A 217 -19.17 -4.30 -4.33
CA ARG A 217 -19.82 -5.19 -3.36
C ARG A 217 -19.78 -4.52 -1.98
N ARG A 218 -20.86 -4.62 -1.23
CA ARG A 218 -20.95 -4.07 0.13
C ARG A 218 -21.03 -5.22 1.12
N ARG A 219 -20.26 -5.10 2.21
CA ARG A 219 -20.26 -6.05 3.34
C ARG A 219 -20.04 -5.29 4.62
N THR A 220 -20.41 -5.86 5.74
CA THR A 220 -20.07 -5.32 7.04
C THR A 220 -18.54 -5.27 7.21
N GLY A 221 -18.07 -4.39 8.09
CA GLY A 221 -16.65 -4.30 8.42
C GLY A 221 -16.05 -5.65 8.84
N PRO A 222 -16.67 -6.40 9.77
CA PRO A 222 -16.18 -7.71 10.19
C PRO A 222 -16.03 -8.72 9.04
N GLU A 223 -16.98 -8.76 8.10
CA GLU A 223 -16.88 -9.65 6.92
C GLU A 223 -15.69 -9.28 6.03
N TRP A 224 -15.38 -7.99 5.87
CA TRP A 224 -14.18 -7.59 5.13
C TRP A 224 -12.89 -7.99 5.83
N ILE A 225 -12.82 -7.84 7.14
CA ILE A 225 -11.64 -8.27 7.92
C ILE A 225 -11.46 -9.78 7.84
N GLN A 226 -12.54 -10.56 7.98
CA GLN A 226 -12.48 -12.02 7.84
C GLN A 226 -11.97 -12.44 6.46
N ARG A 227 -12.44 -11.80 5.38
CA ARG A 227 -11.95 -12.05 4.02
C ARG A 227 -10.49 -11.69 3.84
N PHE A 228 -10.06 -10.54 4.37
CA PHE A 228 -8.65 -10.14 4.34
C PHE A 228 -7.77 -11.19 5.05
N VAL A 229 -8.15 -11.61 6.26
CA VAL A 229 -7.41 -12.62 7.04
C VAL A 229 -7.37 -13.98 6.34
N ALA A 230 -8.48 -14.45 5.76
CA ALA A 230 -8.52 -15.70 5.01
C ALA A 230 -7.57 -15.69 3.80
N ARG A 231 -7.37 -14.52 3.18
CA ARG A 231 -6.43 -14.35 2.05
C ARG A 231 -4.97 -14.26 2.50
N MET A 232 -4.70 -13.86 3.74
CA MET A 232 -3.34 -13.90 4.31
C MET A 232 -2.81 -15.33 4.48
N THR A 233 -3.71 -16.30 4.70
CA THR A 233 -3.35 -17.71 4.96
C THR A 233 -3.37 -18.59 3.71
N GLY A 234 -3.86 -18.07 2.58
CA GLY A 234 -4.08 -18.83 1.34
C GLY A 234 -3.01 -18.64 0.25
N HIS A 235 -1.86 -18.05 0.60
CA HIS A 235 -0.73 -17.79 -0.31
C HIS A 235 0.57 -18.36 0.26
#